data_AF-D4CG74-F1
#
_entry.id   AF-D4CG74-F1
#
_cell.length_a   1.000
_cell.length_b   1.000
_cell.length_c   1.000
_cell.angle_alpha   90.00
_cell.angle_beta   90.00
_cell.angle_gamma   90.00
#
_symmetry.space_group_name_H-M   'P 1'
#
loop_
_entity.id
_entity.type
_entity.pdbx_description
1 polymer ?
#
loop_
_entity_poly.entity_id
_entity_poly.type
_entity_poly.pdbx_seq_one_letter_code
_entity_poly.pdbx_strand_id
1 'polypeptide(L)'
;MRKKTYAALAAAVLAAGALAGCSSQNTEKGKGTAAGEGTEETGETAVPSSEAQEGQAEGAGISDADIVIAGGDAAGMAAAIQAVAEGTDPSKILVLEKGGAEKSALSGESFNAADTDEQAEAGIEDSVDAFITDTMAAGGGKNSQEMVEHMAESGREALVWLRDQGVELSGVTQDEGSSVARSYQAADGGNLGEEIEAKLQEKFDSLNVNVAENTELAQVLYGADGEVTGVKVKGDKGEQEITCRALLVTDVDYIDLLEDLAVSYVTDESGANKGILVDSCANAVTADGGEIPGLYGAGAVIDAALHGDKALAGNELTGTIAFGMTAGTETAIYSQDNAPEA
;
A
#
# COMPACT_ATOMS: atom_id res chain seq x y z
N MET A 1 -35.32 -7.76 -9.63
CA MET A 1 -34.96 -6.36 -9.33
C MET A 1 -35.19 -6.09 -7.86
N ARG A 2 -34.17 -6.27 -7.02
CA ARG A 2 -34.15 -5.83 -5.63
C ARG A 2 -32.99 -4.85 -5.53
N LYS A 3 -33.30 -3.56 -5.36
CA LYS A 3 -32.31 -2.53 -5.06
C LYS A 3 -31.78 -2.78 -3.65
N LYS A 4 -30.48 -2.96 -3.48
CA LYS A 4 -29.82 -2.88 -2.18
C LYS A 4 -29.38 -1.44 -1.99
N THR A 5 -29.80 -0.83 -0.89
CA THR A 5 -29.42 0.51 -0.46
C THR A 5 -28.16 0.36 0.39
N TYR A 6 -27.05 0.95 -0.02
CA TYR A 6 -25.87 1.10 0.83
C TYR A 6 -26.16 2.23 1.85
N ALA A 7 -25.97 1.93 3.13
CA ALA A 7 -26.07 2.91 4.20
C ALA A 7 -24.65 3.35 4.57
N ALA A 8 -24.36 4.62 4.35
CA ALA A 8 -23.12 5.27 4.79
C ALA A 8 -22.98 5.14 6.32
N LEU A 9 -21.86 4.59 6.78
CA LEU A 9 -21.48 4.61 8.19
C LEU A 9 -20.74 5.92 8.48
N ALA A 10 -21.38 6.81 9.23
CA ALA A 10 -20.73 7.99 9.79
C ALA A 10 -19.89 7.57 11.01
N ALA A 11 -18.58 7.82 10.96
CA ALA A 11 -17.69 7.66 12.10
C ALA A 11 -18.00 8.72 13.17
N ALA A 12 -18.45 8.28 14.34
CA ALA A 12 -18.69 9.13 15.50
C ALA A 12 -17.43 9.20 16.37
N VAL A 13 -16.75 10.34 16.36
CA VAL A 13 -15.65 10.64 17.29
C VAL A 13 -16.22 10.88 18.70
N LEU A 14 -15.96 9.95 19.62
CA LEU A 14 -16.23 10.15 21.05
C LEU A 14 -14.99 10.69 21.76
N ALA A 15 -15.03 11.97 22.10
CA ALA A 15 -14.10 12.60 23.03
C ALA A 15 -14.39 12.11 24.47
N ALA A 16 -13.45 11.35 25.04
CA ALA A 16 -13.45 11.03 26.47
C ALA A 16 -12.42 11.91 27.19
N GLY A 17 -12.90 12.99 27.81
CA GLY A 17 -12.17 13.72 28.83
C GLY A 17 -12.53 13.19 30.21
N ALA A 18 -11.53 12.85 31.03
CA ALA A 18 -11.63 12.91 32.49
C ALA A 18 -10.26 12.89 33.19
N LEU A 19 -9.97 14.04 33.82
CA LEU A 19 -9.50 14.20 35.21
C LEU A 19 -8.09 13.73 35.60
N ALA A 20 -7.20 14.73 35.72
CA ALA A 20 -6.06 14.72 36.63
C ALA A 20 -6.51 14.89 38.09
N GLY A 21 -5.85 14.19 39.03
CA GLY A 21 -6.11 14.35 40.47
C GLY A 21 -5.29 13.47 41.41
N CYS A 22 -4.00 13.78 41.54
CA CYS A 22 -3.10 13.68 42.70
C CYS A 22 -3.13 12.50 43.69
N SER A 23 -1.95 11.92 43.90
CA SER A 23 -1.16 11.95 45.16
C SER A 23 -0.67 10.57 45.60
N SER A 24 0.65 10.44 45.75
CA SER A 24 1.25 9.65 46.84
C SER A 24 2.70 10.09 47.03
N GLN A 25 2.93 10.67 48.22
CA GLN A 25 4.26 10.94 48.79
C GLN A 25 4.93 9.61 49.14
N ASN A 26 6.22 9.47 48.82
CA ASN A 26 7.17 8.91 49.78
C ASN A 26 8.60 9.28 49.40
N THR A 27 9.31 9.99 50.28
CA THR A 27 10.76 10.11 50.21
C THR A 27 11.28 10.19 51.64
N GLU A 28 11.79 9.06 52.14
CA GLU A 28 12.65 9.03 53.30
C GLU A 28 14.11 9.25 52.90
N LYS A 29 14.84 9.77 53.87
CA LYS A 29 16.15 10.40 53.81
C LYS A 29 17.19 9.40 54.31
N GLY A 30 18.31 9.22 53.59
CA GLY A 30 19.44 8.42 54.07
C GLY A 30 20.75 8.90 53.45
N LYS A 31 21.75 9.18 54.27
CA LYS A 31 22.96 9.98 54.02
C LYS A 31 24.21 9.13 54.27
N GLY A 32 25.28 9.31 53.48
CA GLY A 32 26.66 8.93 53.83
C GLY A 32 27.49 8.52 52.60
N THR A 33 28.36 9.39 52.04
CA THR A 33 29.78 9.70 52.38
C THR A 33 30.84 8.66 51.96
N ALA A 34 31.75 9.17 51.11
CA ALA A 34 33.20 9.03 51.11
C ALA A 34 33.89 7.90 50.30
N ALA A 35 34.94 8.35 49.61
CA ALA A 35 35.89 7.65 48.76
C ALA A 35 36.97 6.87 49.53
N GLY A 36 37.70 5.99 48.84
CA GLY A 36 38.94 5.38 49.32
C GLY A 36 39.56 4.38 48.33
N GLU A 37 40.84 4.58 48.04
CA GLU A 37 41.71 3.94 47.04
C GLU A 37 42.28 2.55 47.46
N GLY A 38 42.76 1.82 46.44
CA GLY A 38 43.96 0.94 46.46
C GLY A 38 43.84 -0.46 47.06
N THR A 39 44.64 -1.49 46.72
CA THR A 39 45.63 -1.80 45.66
C THR A 39 45.95 -3.31 45.85
N GLU A 40 46.38 -4.01 44.78
CA GLU A 40 47.33 -5.16 44.77
C GLU A 40 46.88 -6.49 45.47
N GLU A 41 47.20 -7.73 45.04
CA GLU A 41 48.29 -8.28 44.23
C GLU A 41 48.08 -9.80 43.93
N THR A 42 48.92 -10.36 43.04
CA THR A 42 49.30 -11.79 42.84
C THR A 42 48.30 -12.71 42.09
N GLY A 43 48.69 -13.57 41.15
CA GLY A 43 49.99 -13.93 40.60
C GLY A 43 49.85 -15.06 39.56
N GLU A 44 50.76 -15.03 38.59
CA GLU A 44 51.36 -16.14 37.81
C GLU A 44 50.57 -16.98 36.76
N THR A 45 50.88 -16.63 35.50
CA THR A 45 51.36 -17.49 34.38
C THR A 45 50.44 -18.44 33.58
N ALA A 46 50.50 -18.15 32.26
CA ALA A 46 50.79 -19.05 31.14
C ALA A 46 49.70 -20.02 30.62
N VAL A 47 49.08 -19.53 29.54
CA VAL A 47 48.43 -20.16 28.36
C VAL A 47 48.62 -21.66 28.17
N PRO A 48 47.57 -22.33 27.66
CA PRO A 48 47.66 -22.75 26.26
C PRO A 48 46.44 -22.35 25.43
N SER A 49 46.70 -22.27 24.13
CA SER A 49 45.79 -21.97 23.03
C SER A 49 44.48 -22.77 23.06
N SER A 50 43.36 -22.10 22.84
CA SER A 50 42.21 -22.69 22.17
C SER A 50 41.67 -21.67 21.17
N GLU A 51 41.81 -22.05 19.89
CA GLU A 51 40.92 -21.77 18.76
C GLU A 51 39.97 -20.58 18.94
N ALA A 52 40.22 -19.54 18.14
CA ALA A 52 39.24 -18.50 17.90
C ALA A 52 37.95 -19.18 17.40
N GLN A 53 36.91 -19.19 18.23
CA GLN A 53 35.56 -19.32 17.73
C GLN A 53 35.30 -18.08 16.88
N GLU A 54 35.37 -18.26 15.57
CA GLU A 54 34.61 -17.44 14.63
C GLU A 54 33.14 -17.54 15.05
N GLY A 55 32.70 -16.54 15.81
CA GLY A 55 31.28 -16.31 16.04
C GLY A 55 30.66 -15.95 14.70
N GLN A 56 29.95 -16.90 14.10
CA GLN A 56 28.92 -16.61 13.12
C GLN A 56 27.87 -15.74 13.81
N ALA A 57 27.91 -14.44 13.54
CA ALA A 57 26.69 -13.64 13.59
C ALA A 57 25.92 -13.96 12.30
N GLU A 58 25.11 -15.03 12.33
CA GLU A 58 24.03 -15.20 11.35
C GLU A 58 23.10 -13.99 11.50
N GLY A 59 23.11 -13.12 10.49
CA GLY A 59 22.29 -11.91 10.51
C GLY A 59 20.82 -12.28 10.45
N ALA A 60 20.05 -11.88 11.46
CA ALA A 60 18.61 -12.12 11.59
C ALA A 60 17.88 -12.07 10.24
N GLY A 61 17.10 -13.12 9.95
CA GLY A 61 16.21 -13.21 8.78
C GLY A 61 15.03 -12.25 8.91
N ILE A 62 14.29 -12.08 7.82
CA ILE A 62 13.07 -11.27 7.76
C ILE A 62 11.99 -11.95 8.65
N SER A 63 11.21 -11.21 9.42
CA SER A 63 10.15 -11.82 10.25
C SER A 63 8.87 -12.07 9.45
N ASP A 64 8.02 -12.98 9.93
CA ASP A 64 6.65 -13.12 9.45
C ASP A 64 5.88 -11.80 9.58
N ALA A 65 4.92 -11.59 8.68
CA ALA A 65 4.07 -10.41 8.60
C ALA A 65 2.61 -10.83 8.43
N ASP A 66 1.68 -9.96 8.78
CA ASP A 66 0.27 -10.21 8.53
C ASP A 66 -0.08 -9.83 7.08
N ILE A 67 0.53 -8.74 6.59
CA ILE A 67 0.39 -8.19 5.24
C ILE A 67 1.78 -8.09 4.62
N VAL A 68 1.93 -8.61 3.41
CA VAL A 68 3.10 -8.39 2.55
C VAL A 68 2.70 -7.53 1.37
N ILE A 69 3.45 -6.47 1.09
CA ILE A 69 3.28 -5.59 -0.07
C ILE A 69 4.52 -5.76 -0.95
N ALA A 70 4.35 -6.40 -2.10
CA ALA A 70 5.39 -6.55 -3.11
C ALA A 70 5.41 -5.30 -4.00
N GLY A 71 6.22 -4.32 -3.58
CA GLY A 71 6.45 -3.04 -4.26
C GLY A 71 6.34 -1.84 -3.31
N GLY A 72 7.42 -1.06 -3.21
CA GLY A 72 7.48 0.21 -2.45
C GLY A 72 7.17 1.46 -3.29
N ASP A 73 6.45 1.28 -4.40
CA ASP A 73 5.97 2.38 -5.25
C ASP A 73 4.82 3.15 -4.57
N ALA A 74 4.25 4.13 -5.27
CA ALA A 74 3.17 4.96 -4.75
C ALA A 74 1.90 4.16 -4.37
N ALA A 75 1.55 3.10 -5.11
CA ALA A 75 0.41 2.25 -4.77
C ALA A 75 0.70 1.45 -3.49
N GLY A 76 1.91 0.89 -3.38
CA GLY A 76 2.35 0.17 -2.20
C GLY A 76 2.45 1.04 -0.94
N MET A 77 2.97 2.26 -1.08
CA MET A 77 2.99 3.25 0.00
C MET A 77 1.58 3.68 0.41
N ALA A 78 0.69 3.97 -0.56
CA ALA A 78 -0.70 4.30 -0.27
C ALA A 78 -1.42 3.15 0.48
N ALA A 79 -1.20 1.91 0.05
CA ALA A 79 -1.74 0.73 0.72
C ALA A 79 -1.22 0.57 2.14
N ALA A 80 0.10 0.71 2.36
CA ALA A 80 0.67 0.62 3.70
C ALA A 80 0.16 1.74 4.63
N ILE A 81 0.09 2.98 4.14
CA ILE A 81 -0.45 4.11 4.90
C ILE A 81 -1.91 3.86 5.28
N GLN A 82 -2.71 3.39 4.34
CA GLN A 82 -4.12 3.12 4.58
C GLN A 82 -4.32 1.92 5.53
N ALA A 83 -3.55 0.84 5.38
CA ALA A 83 -3.62 -0.32 6.27
C ALA A 83 -3.31 0.05 7.74
N VAL A 84 -2.35 0.95 7.96
CA VAL A 84 -2.05 1.50 9.29
C VAL A 84 -3.18 2.41 9.79
N ALA A 85 -3.80 3.21 8.90
CA ALA A 85 -4.96 4.03 9.25
C ALA A 85 -6.17 3.18 9.69
N GLU A 86 -6.34 1.98 9.11
CA GLU A 86 -7.32 0.95 9.53
C GLU A 86 -6.91 0.18 10.80
N GLY A 87 -5.82 0.58 11.45
CA GLY A 87 -5.41 0.06 12.76
C GLY A 87 -4.48 -1.16 12.71
N THR A 88 -3.96 -1.52 11.53
CA THR A 88 -2.90 -2.54 11.44
C THR A 88 -1.62 -2.03 12.09
N ASP A 89 -1.02 -2.83 12.97
CA ASP A 89 0.28 -2.50 13.58
C ASP A 89 1.36 -2.42 12.48
N PRO A 90 2.12 -1.31 12.35
CA PRO A 90 3.16 -1.18 11.32
C PRO A 90 4.19 -2.32 11.32
N SER A 91 4.46 -2.93 12.49
CA SER A 91 5.37 -4.09 12.60
C SER A 91 4.81 -5.38 11.99
N LYS A 92 3.54 -5.39 11.62
CA LYS A 92 2.83 -6.50 10.95
C LYS A 92 2.73 -6.33 9.44
N ILE A 93 3.23 -5.22 8.90
CA ILE A 93 3.29 -4.97 7.46
C ILE A 93 4.75 -5.10 7.03
N LEU A 94 4.98 -5.83 5.94
CA LEU A 94 6.28 -5.95 5.29
C LEU A 94 6.19 -5.46 3.84
N VAL A 95 6.92 -4.40 3.52
CA VAL A 95 7.09 -3.91 2.14
C VAL A 95 8.37 -4.49 1.55
N LEU A 96 8.27 -5.06 0.36
CA LEU A 96 9.42 -5.56 -0.41
C LEU A 96 9.81 -4.52 -1.44
N GLU A 97 11.08 -4.10 -1.40
CA GLU A 97 11.64 -3.20 -2.41
C GLU A 97 12.73 -3.92 -3.20
N LYS A 98 12.48 -4.14 -4.49
CA LYS A 98 13.43 -4.74 -5.42
C LYS A 98 14.64 -3.83 -5.61
N GLY A 99 15.83 -4.39 -5.49
CA GLY A 99 17.09 -3.67 -5.68
C GLY A 99 17.46 -3.50 -7.16
N GLY A 100 18.28 -2.48 -7.47
CA GLY A 100 19.02 -2.40 -8.73
C GLY A 100 18.32 -1.76 -9.94
N ALA A 101 17.08 -1.27 -9.78
CA ALA A 101 16.46 -0.35 -10.73
C ALA A 101 16.32 1.05 -10.09
N GLU A 102 16.29 2.11 -10.91
CA GLU A 102 15.74 3.38 -10.41
C GLU A 102 14.31 3.08 -9.94
N LYS A 103 13.96 3.47 -8.71
CA LYS A 103 12.58 3.42 -8.21
C LYS A 103 11.72 4.10 -9.27
N SER A 104 10.72 3.39 -9.81
CA SER A 104 9.86 3.93 -10.85
C SER A 104 9.17 5.16 -10.27
N ALA A 105 9.58 6.35 -10.71
CA ALA A 105 9.02 7.59 -10.21
C ALA A 105 7.58 7.70 -10.67
N LEU A 106 6.67 8.01 -9.74
CA LEU A 106 5.30 8.31 -10.09
C LEU A 106 5.32 9.61 -10.91
N SER A 107 4.89 9.54 -12.16
CA SER A 107 4.80 10.69 -13.04
C SER A 107 3.37 10.91 -13.48
N GLY A 108 2.95 12.17 -13.53
CA GLY A 108 1.63 12.54 -14.01
C GLY A 108 1.34 14.00 -13.71
N GLU A 109 0.61 14.65 -14.60
CA GLU A 109 0.36 16.09 -14.53
C GLU A 109 -0.96 16.43 -13.81
N SER A 110 -1.86 15.47 -13.70
CA SER A 110 -3.19 15.69 -13.12
C SER A 110 -3.79 14.45 -12.45
N PHE A 111 -4.74 14.68 -11.57
CA PHE A 111 -5.55 13.69 -10.88
C PHE A 111 -7.02 13.99 -11.16
N ASN A 112 -7.80 13.01 -11.57
CA ASN A 112 -9.21 13.20 -11.92
C ASN A 112 -10.13 12.81 -10.76
N ALA A 113 -11.07 13.69 -10.43
CA ALA A 113 -12.13 13.39 -9.49
C ALA A 113 -13.44 14.09 -9.91
N ALA A 114 -14.53 13.34 -9.90
CA ALA A 114 -15.85 13.84 -10.26
C ALA A 114 -16.72 14.12 -9.02
N ASP A 115 -17.74 14.95 -9.19
CA ASP A 115 -18.72 15.34 -8.16
C ASP A 115 -18.06 15.86 -6.87
N THR A 116 -17.03 16.68 -7.03
CA THR A 116 -16.25 17.30 -5.94
C THR A 116 -16.86 18.64 -5.49
N ASP A 117 -16.56 19.06 -4.26
CA ASP A 117 -17.06 20.33 -3.73
C ASP A 117 -16.47 21.52 -4.52
N GLU A 118 -15.22 21.43 -4.97
CA GLU A 118 -14.56 22.46 -5.78
C GLU A 118 -15.17 22.62 -7.16
N GLN A 119 -15.62 21.54 -7.79
CA GLN A 119 -16.42 21.62 -9.02
C GLN A 119 -17.72 22.37 -8.75
N ALA A 120 -18.44 22.03 -7.66
CA ALA A 120 -19.68 22.71 -7.31
C ALA A 120 -19.47 24.20 -7.01
N GLU A 121 -18.40 24.57 -6.28
CA GLU A 121 -18.02 25.96 -5.99
C GLU A 121 -17.65 26.75 -7.25
N ALA A 122 -17.03 26.08 -8.23
CA ALA A 122 -16.72 26.64 -9.55
C ALA A 122 -17.94 26.67 -10.49
N GLY A 123 -19.10 26.15 -10.07
CA GLY A 123 -20.32 26.08 -10.90
C GLY A 123 -20.23 25.03 -12.02
N ILE A 124 -19.39 24.01 -11.84
CA ILE A 124 -19.21 22.89 -12.76
C ILE A 124 -20.11 21.74 -12.29
N GLU A 125 -21.02 21.31 -13.17
CA GLU A 125 -21.85 20.12 -12.95
C GLU A 125 -21.18 18.92 -13.62
N ASP A 126 -20.51 18.08 -12.82
CA ASP A 126 -19.93 16.81 -13.26
C ASP A 126 -20.64 15.63 -12.57
N SER A 127 -20.36 14.40 -13.01
CA SER A 127 -20.90 13.19 -12.39
C SER A 127 -19.97 12.00 -12.58
N VAL A 128 -20.07 11.03 -11.67
CA VAL A 128 -19.39 9.73 -11.78
C VAL A 128 -19.71 9.05 -13.12
N ASP A 129 -20.98 9.06 -13.56
CA ASP A 129 -21.41 8.50 -14.84
C ASP A 129 -20.70 9.14 -16.06
N ALA A 130 -20.52 10.47 -16.04
CA ALA A 130 -19.80 11.19 -17.08
C ALA A 130 -18.32 10.81 -17.08
N PHE A 131 -17.71 10.68 -15.89
CA PHE A 131 -16.32 10.27 -15.76
C PHE A 131 -16.09 8.83 -16.23
N ILE A 132 -16.98 7.89 -15.89
CA ILE A 132 -16.95 6.51 -16.40
C ILE A 132 -17.05 6.53 -17.93
N THR A 133 -17.99 7.29 -18.49
CA THR A 133 -18.22 7.36 -19.94
C THR A 133 -16.96 7.82 -20.69
N ASP A 134 -16.31 8.89 -20.21
CA ASP A 134 -15.10 9.41 -20.82
C ASP A 134 -13.93 8.43 -20.69
N THR A 135 -13.81 7.76 -19.54
CA THR A 135 -12.76 6.76 -19.28
C THR A 135 -12.91 5.54 -20.18
N MET A 136 -14.12 4.97 -20.29
CA MET A 136 -14.41 3.85 -21.17
C MET A 136 -14.20 4.20 -22.65
N ALA A 137 -14.49 5.44 -23.05
CA ALA A 137 -14.23 5.92 -24.39
C ALA A 137 -12.72 6.03 -24.69
N ALA A 138 -11.93 6.55 -23.73
CA ALA A 138 -10.48 6.65 -23.86
C ALA A 138 -9.81 5.28 -24.01
N GLY A 139 -10.24 4.29 -23.21
CA GLY A 139 -9.70 2.93 -23.27
C GLY A 139 -10.26 2.04 -24.37
N GLY A 140 -11.02 2.59 -25.33
CA GLY A 140 -11.53 1.84 -26.49
C GLY A 140 -12.55 0.76 -26.13
N GLY A 141 -13.16 0.85 -24.94
CA GLY A 141 -14.06 -0.17 -24.40
C GLY A 141 -13.37 -1.48 -24.00
N LYS A 142 -12.04 -1.49 -23.86
CA LYS A 142 -11.26 -2.65 -23.40
C LYS A 142 -11.02 -2.64 -21.89
N ASN A 143 -11.36 -1.56 -21.21
CA ASN A 143 -11.28 -1.46 -19.76
C ASN A 143 -12.22 -2.47 -19.09
N SER A 144 -11.87 -2.89 -17.88
CA SER A 144 -12.83 -3.51 -16.96
C SER A 144 -13.84 -2.45 -16.49
N GLN A 145 -15.12 -2.64 -16.82
CA GLN A 145 -16.20 -1.73 -16.42
C GLN A 145 -16.25 -1.55 -14.90
N GLU A 146 -16.15 -2.64 -14.14
CA GLU A 146 -16.20 -2.60 -12.67
C GLU A 146 -15.04 -1.80 -12.08
N MET A 147 -13.83 -1.97 -12.63
CA MET A 147 -12.66 -1.25 -12.12
C MET A 147 -12.72 0.25 -12.45
N VAL A 148 -13.27 0.61 -13.62
CA VAL A 148 -13.51 2.01 -14.00
C VAL A 148 -14.60 2.64 -13.13
N GLU A 149 -15.68 1.91 -12.84
CA GLU A 149 -16.72 2.33 -11.90
C GLU A 149 -16.12 2.63 -10.53
N HIS A 150 -15.34 1.69 -9.97
CA HIS A 150 -14.68 1.87 -8.68
C HIS A 150 -13.75 3.08 -8.63
N MET A 151 -12.88 3.24 -9.64
CA MET A 151 -11.98 4.39 -9.72
C MET A 151 -12.74 5.72 -9.80
N ALA A 152 -13.82 5.78 -10.58
CA ALA A 152 -14.62 6.99 -10.74
C ALA A 152 -15.42 7.33 -9.47
N GLU A 153 -15.96 6.33 -8.79
CA GLU A 153 -16.70 6.48 -7.52
C GLU A 153 -15.76 6.90 -6.37
N SER A 154 -14.58 6.30 -6.29
CA SER A 154 -13.60 6.54 -5.22
C SER A 154 -12.75 7.80 -5.44
N GLY A 155 -12.74 8.35 -6.65
CA GLY A 155 -11.86 9.47 -7.02
C GLY A 155 -12.04 10.71 -6.13
N ARG A 156 -13.27 11.04 -5.71
CA ARG A 156 -13.52 12.16 -4.78
C ARG A 156 -12.86 11.94 -3.43
N GLU A 157 -13.00 10.73 -2.87
CA GLU A 157 -12.42 10.39 -1.57
C GLU A 157 -10.89 10.37 -1.66
N ALA A 158 -10.33 9.78 -2.72
CA ALA A 158 -8.90 9.75 -2.96
C ALA A 158 -8.30 11.16 -3.11
N LEU A 159 -9.01 12.10 -3.76
CA LEU A 159 -8.59 13.51 -3.85
C LEU A 159 -8.48 14.16 -2.46
N VAL A 160 -9.47 13.92 -1.59
CA VAL A 160 -9.45 14.43 -0.21
C VAL A 160 -8.31 13.80 0.58
N TRP A 161 -8.13 12.48 0.44
CA TRP A 161 -7.06 11.75 1.11
C TRP A 161 -5.67 12.25 0.73
N LEU A 162 -5.43 12.60 -0.55
CA LEU A 162 -4.18 13.21 -0.98
C LEU A 162 -3.88 14.53 -0.28
N ARG A 163 -4.91 15.37 -0.06
CA ARG A 163 -4.77 16.61 0.70
C ARG A 163 -4.44 16.34 2.16
N ASP A 164 -5.00 15.29 2.74
CA ASP A 164 -4.68 14.86 4.11
C ASP A 164 -3.23 14.36 4.23
N GLN A 165 -2.63 13.85 3.14
CA GLN A 165 -1.19 13.55 3.07
C GLN A 165 -0.32 14.81 2.84
N GLY A 166 -0.94 15.97 2.63
CA GLY A 166 -0.26 17.25 2.45
C GLY A 166 0.09 17.60 1.01
N VAL A 167 -0.57 16.96 0.03
CA VAL A 167 -0.48 17.36 -1.39
C VAL A 167 -1.30 18.63 -1.61
N GLU A 168 -0.67 19.66 -2.18
CA GLU A 168 -1.33 20.92 -2.50
C GLU A 168 -1.84 20.91 -3.94
N LEU A 169 -3.15 20.89 -4.11
CA LEU A 169 -3.80 20.82 -5.43
C LEU A 169 -4.24 22.19 -5.93
N SER A 170 -4.16 22.38 -7.24
CA SER A 170 -4.66 23.55 -7.96
C SER A 170 -6.20 23.59 -8.02
N GLY A 171 -6.74 24.60 -8.69
CA GLY A 171 -8.17 24.61 -9.05
C GLY A 171 -8.48 23.62 -10.18
N VAL A 172 -9.75 23.26 -10.32
CA VAL A 172 -10.20 22.28 -11.33
C VAL A 172 -10.02 22.78 -12.77
N THR A 173 -9.41 21.94 -13.61
CA THR A 173 -9.20 22.15 -15.05
C THR A 173 -9.85 21.04 -15.87
N GLN A 174 -9.84 21.18 -17.20
CA GLN A 174 -10.33 20.18 -18.13
C GLN A 174 -9.21 19.71 -19.05
N ASP A 175 -8.74 18.49 -18.82
CA ASP A 175 -7.76 17.85 -19.68
C ASP A 175 -8.41 17.18 -20.91
N GLU A 176 -7.55 16.81 -21.88
CA GLU A 176 -7.99 16.18 -23.13
C GLU A 176 -8.72 14.86 -22.87
N GLY A 177 -9.87 14.68 -23.55
CA GLY A 177 -10.71 13.48 -23.45
C GLY A 177 -11.80 13.58 -22.40
N SER A 178 -11.66 14.47 -21.40
CA SER A 178 -12.71 14.73 -20.42
C SER A 178 -13.80 15.62 -21.03
N SER A 179 -15.06 15.23 -20.86
CA SER A 179 -16.24 15.99 -21.28
C SER A 179 -16.56 17.16 -20.34
N VAL A 180 -16.12 17.08 -19.07
CA VAL A 180 -16.29 18.09 -18.02
C VAL A 180 -14.95 18.33 -17.32
N ALA A 181 -14.74 19.54 -16.81
CA ALA A 181 -13.55 19.88 -16.01
C ALA A 181 -13.54 19.07 -14.69
N ARG A 182 -12.52 18.22 -14.51
CA ARG A 182 -12.36 17.33 -13.36
C ARG A 182 -10.92 17.03 -12.97
N SER A 183 -9.97 17.70 -13.63
CA SER A 183 -8.55 17.45 -13.49
C SER A 183 -7.96 18.43 -12.47
N TYR A 184 -7.23 17.90 -11.50
CA TYR A 184 -6.54 18.63 -10.44
C TYR A 184 -5.04 18.48 -10.63
N GLN A 185 -4.28 19.57 -10.57
CA GLN A 185 -2.83 19.57 -10.80
C GLN A 185 -2.09 20.01 -9.54
N ALA A 186 -0.76 19.97 -9.52
CA ALA A 186 0.02 20.56 -8.44
C ALA A 186 -0.26 22.08 -8.34
N ALA A 187 -0.46 22.60 -7.13
CA ALA A 187 -0.80 24.01 -6.89
C ALA A 187 0.33 24.97 -7.33
N ASP A 188 1.58 24.52 -7.26
CA ASP A 188 2.76 25.28 -7.68
C ASP A 188 3.06 25.18 -9.19
N GLY A 189 2.29 24.37 -9.92
CA GLY A 189 2.46 24.11 -11.35
C GLY A 189 3.59 23.13 -11.68
N GLY A 190 4.12 22.41 -10.70
CA GLY A 190 5.05 21.30 -10.86
C GLY A 190 4.39 20.00 -11.33
N ASN A 191 5.16 18.91 -11.31
CA ASN A 191 4.64 17.58 -11.63
C ASN A 191 3.90 17.00 -10.42
N LEU A 192 2.61 16.72 -10.57
CA LEU A 192 1.78 16.24 -9.47
C LEU A 192 2.19 14.84 -9.00
N GLY A 193 2.61 13.96 -9.91
CA GLY A 193 3.09 12.63 -9.56
C GLY A 193 4.29 12.68 -8.60
N GLU A 194 5.28 13.52 -8.90
CA GLU A 194 6.46 13.71 -8.04
C GLU A 194 6.08 14.27 -6.66
N GLU A 195 5.14 15.21 -6.60
CA GLU A 195 4.64 15.76 -5.33
C GLU A 195 3.92 14.71 -4.49
N ILE A 196 3.02 13.93 -5.12
CA ILE A 196 2.31 12.83 -4.46
C ILE A 196 3.32 11.84 -3.89
N GLU A 197 4.26 11.36 -4.71
CA GLU A 197 5.26 10.38 -4.26
C GLU A 197 6.08 10.90 -3.08
N ALA A 198 6.53 12.16 -3.14
CA ALA A 198 7.27 12.78 -2.05
C ALA A 198 6.45 12.83 -0.75
N LYS A 199 5.17 13.20 -0.83
CA LYS A 199 4.28 13.27 0.33
C LYS A 199 3.93 11.89 0.90
N LEU A 200 3.73 10.91 0.03
CA LEU A 200 3.54 9.52 0.45
C LEU A 200 4.80 8.98 1.12
N GLN A 201 5.99 9.23 0.58
CA GLN A 201 7.25 8.81 1.20
C GLN A 201 7.44 9.45 2.58
N GLU A 202 7.25 10.77 2.70
CA GLU A 202 7.31 11.48 4.00
C GLU A 202 6.36 10.84 5.03
N LYS A 203 5.13 10.53 4.63
CA LYS A 203 4.14 9.88 5.49
C LYS A 203 4.55 8.45 5.83
N PHE A 204 4.91 7.66 4.84
CA PHE A 204 5.29 6.25 4.97
C PHE A 204 6.47 6.08 5.93
N ASP A 205 7.52 6.88 5.77
CA ASP A 205 8.69 6.89 6.65
C ASP A 205 8.32 7.17 8.12
N SER A 206 7.31 8.03 8.34
CA SER A 206 6.84 8.37 9.69
C SER A 206 6.14 7.20 10.41
N LEU A 207 5.62 6.21 9.67
CA LEU A 207 4.87 5.08 10.21
C LEU A 207 5.77 3.97 10.75
N ASN A 208 7.05 3.93 10.35
CA ASN A 208 8.01 2.88 10.71
C ASN A 208 7.51 1.46 10.35
N VAL A 209 6.91 1.31 9.16
CA VAL A 209 6.57 0.00 8.56
C VAL A 209 7.86 -0.77 8.27
N ASN A 210 7.84 -2.11 8.36
CA ASN A 210 9.02 -2.89 8.01
C ASN A 210 9.24 -2.88 6.49
N VAL A 211 10.46 -2.54 6.07
CA VAL A 211 10.88 -2.56 4.67
C VAL A 211 12.04 -3.55 4.50
N ALA A 212 11.90 -4.46 3.56
CA ALA A 212 12.99 -5.30 3.08
C ALA A 212 13.54 -4.73 1.77
N GLU A 213 14.59 -3.92 1.90
CA GLU A 213 15.33 -3.40 0.74
C GLU A 213 16.07 -4.53 0.01
N ASN A 214 16.33 -4.31 -1.29
CA ASN A 214 17.01 -5.26 -2.17
C ASN A 214 16.43 -6.68 -2.09
N THR A 215 15.10 -6.77 -1.92
CA THR A 215 14.38 -8.02 -1.71
C THR A 215 13.15 -8.04 -2.61
N GLU A 216 13.04 -9.07 -3.44
CA GLU A 216 11.93 -9.23 -4.39
C GLU A 216 11.05 -10.43 -4.03
N LEU A 217 9.76 -10.36 -4.38
CA LEU A 217 8.87 -11.52 -4.39
C LEU A 217 9.38 -12.54 -5.42
N ALA A 218 9.50 -13.81 -5.01
CA ALA A 218 10.00 -14.89 -5.85
C ALA A 218 8.97 -16.01 -6.06
N GLN A 219 8.05 -16.21 -5.12
CA GLN A 219 6.96 -17.19 -5.25
C GLN A 219 5.82 -16.83 -4.30
N VAL A 220 4.57 -17.01 -4.72
CA VAL A 220 3.41 -17.00 -3.82
C VAL A 220 3.18 -18.41 -3.26
N LEU A 221 2.99 -18.52 -1.95
CA LEU A 221 2.64 -19.77 -1.28
C LEU A 221 1.14 -19.78 -1.02
N TYR A 222 0.47 -20.86 -1.41
CA TYR A 222 -0.98 -20.96 -1.33
C TYR A 222 -1.45 -22.33 -0.81
N GLY A 223 -2.62 -22.33 -0.18
CA GLY A 223 -3.24 -23.52 0.36
C GLY A 223 -4.05 -24.30 -0.67
N ALA A 224 -4.81 -25.30 -0.18
CA ALA A 224 -5.51 -26.23 -1.06
C ALA A 224 -6.67 -25.58 -1.84
N ASP A 225 -7.21 -24.49 -1.30
CA ASP A 225 -8.34 -23.77 -1.88
C ASP A 225 -7.88 -22.50 -2.64
N GLY A 226 -6.55 -22.34 -2.83
CA GLY A 226 -5.93 -21.22 -3.54
C GLY A 226 -5.70 -19.99 -2.68
N GLU A 227 -5.99 -20.06 -1.38
CA GLU A 227 -5.76 -18.97 -0.43
C GLU A 227 -4.28 -18.68 -0.23
N VAL A 228 -3.89 -17.41 -0.17
CA VAL A 228 -2.52 -17.01 0.15
C VAL A 228 -2.19 -17.40 1.59
N THR A 229 -1.04 -18.05 1.78
CA THR A 229 -0.54 -18.49 3.09
C THR A 229 0.85 -17.94 3.41
N GLY A 230 1.51 -17.36 2.41
CA GLY A 230 2.86 -16.83 2.54
C GLY A 230 3.47 -16.48 1.20
N VAL A 231 4.74 -16.09 1.24
CA VAL A 231 5.55 -15.81 0.06
C VAL A 231 6.96 -16.35 0.25
N LYS A 232 7.64 -16.67 -0.85
CA LYS A 232 9.10 -16.70 -0.89
C LYS A 232 9.60 -15.37 -1.39
N VAL A 233 10.57 -14.82 -0.68
CA VAL A 233 11.28 -13.61 -1.06
C VAL A 233 12.74 -13.94 -1.34
N LYS A 234 13.36 -13.16 -2.21
CA LYS A 234 14.76 -13.31 -2.58
C LYS A 234 15.47 -11.98 -2.38
N GLY A 235 16.43 -11.96 -1.45
CA GLY A 235 17.29 -10.80 -1.21
C GLY A 235 18.77 -11.16 -1.22
N ASP A 236 19.61 -10.23 -0.76
CA ASP A 236 21.08 -10.40 -0.75
C ASP A 236 21.56 -11.63 0.03
N LYS A 237 20.80 -12.03 1.06
CA LYS A 237 21.11 -13.18 1.91
C LYS A 237 20.58 -14.52 1.36
N GLY A 238 19.93 -14.50 0.20
CA GLY A 238 19.30 -15.67 -0.41
C GLY A 238 17.78 -15.65 -0.33
N GLU A 239 17.17 -16.82 -0.52
CA GLU A 239 15.72 -17.01 -0.47
C GLU A 239 15.24 -17.28 0.96
N GLN A 240 14.07 -16.75 1.29
CA GLN A 240 13.41 -16.97 2.57
C GLN A 240 11.90 -17.09 2.39
N GLU A 241 11.26 -17.98 3.15
CA GLU A 241 9.80 -18.03 3.28
C GLU A 241 9.33 -17.05 4.37
N ILE A 242 8.26 -16.32 4.07
CA ILE A 242 7.57 -15.39 4.97
C ILE A 242 6.12 -15.83 5.03
N THR A 243 5.62 -16.14 6.22
CA THR A 243 4.19 -16.38 6.42
C THR A 243 3.45 -15.05 6.34
N CYS A 244 2.35 -15.01 5.59
CA CYS A 244 1.43 -13.87 5.56
C CYS A 244 0.01 -14.30 5.22
N ARG A 245 -0.96 -13.45 5.56
CA ARG A 245 -2.39 -13.70 5.27
C ARG A 245 -2.85 -12.94 4.03
N ALA A 246 -2.30 -11.74 3.83
CA ALA A 246 -2.59 -10.92 2.67
C ALA A 246 -1.30 -10.58 1.92
N LEU A 247 -1.34 -10.72 0.60
CA LEU A 247 -0.33 -10.29 -0.35
C LEU A 247 -0.94 -9.25 -1.29
N LEU A 248 -0.35 -8.05 -1.33
CA LEU A 248 -0.58 -7.07 -2.38
C LEU A 248 0.59 -7.09 -3.35
N VAL A 249 0.32 -7.20 -4.65
CA VAL A 249 1.31 -6.98 -5.72
C VAL A 249 1.03 -5.65 -6.41
N THR A 250 2.08 -4.90 -6.76
CA THR A 250 1.89 -3.58 -7.39
C THR A 250 2.49 -3.42 -8.78
N ASP A 251 3.44 -4.27 -9.14
CA ASP A 251 4.20 -4.17 -10.39
C ASP A 251 3.92 -5.34 -11.35
N VAL A 252 4.00 -5.07 -12.65
CA VAL A 252 3.85 -6.05 -13.73
C VAL A 252 4.91 -7.15 -13.71
N ASP A 253 6.08 -6.89 -13.12
CA ASP A 253 7.16 -7.86 -12.93
C ASP A 253 6.71 -9.09 -12.13
N TYR A 254 5.63 -9.00 -11.35
CA TYR A 254 5.11 -10.10 -10.53
C TYR A 254 4.06 -10.95 -11.22
N ILE A 255 3.58 -10.58 -12.41
CA ILE A 255 2.49 -11.27 -13.12
C ILE A 255 2.79 -12.76 -13.33
N ASP A 256 4.01 -13.08 -13.75
CA ASP A 256 4.44 -14.46 -14.02
C ASP A 256 4.47 -15.33 -12.74
N LEU A 257 4.57 -14.71 -11.56
CA LEU A 257 4.56 -15.42 -10.28
C LEU A 257 3.15 -15.83 -9.84
N LEU A 258 2.12 -15.37 -10.56
CA LEU A 258 0.71 -15.60 -10.22
C LEU A 258 0.06 -16.68 -11.09
N GLU A 259 0.75 -17.22 -12.09
CA GLU A 259 0.16 -18.13 -13.10
C GLU A 259 -0.47 -19.40 -12.49
N ASP A 260 0.03 -19.84 -11.33
CA ASP A 260 -0.48 -21.00 -10.61
C ASP A 260 -1.79 -20.73 -9.83
N LEU A 261 -2.19 -19.46 -9.65
CA LEU A 261 -3.33 -19.04 -8.82
C LEU A 261 -4.63 -18.83 -9.59
N ALA A 262 -4.70 -19.26 -10.86
CA ALA A 262 -5.88 -19.10 -11.73
C ALA A 262 -6.39 -17.64 -11.85
N VAL A 263 -5.49 -16.66 -11.64
CA VAL A 263 -5.76 -15.23 -11.82
C VAL A 263 -6.25 -14.96 -13.25
N SER A 264 -7.18 -14.02 -13.37
CA SER A 264 -7.64 -13.50 -14.64
C SER A 264 -6.72 -12.39 -15.13
N TYR A 265 -6.29 -12.46 -16.38
CA TYR A 265 -5.30 -11.57 -16.97
C TYR A 265 -5.83 -10.77 -18.15
N VAL A 266 -5.26 -9.60 -18.35
CA VAL A 266 -5.30 -8.90 -19.64
C VAL A 266 -4.09 -9.34 -20.47
N THR A 267 -4.35 -9.87 -21.67
CA THR A 267 -3.30 -10.34 -22.58
C THR A 267 -3.16 -9.43 -23.81
N ASP A 268 -1.94 -9.23 -24.28
CA ASP A 268 -1.70 -8.58 -25.57
C ASP A 268 -1.99 -9.53 -26.78
N GLU A 269 -1.80 -9.02 -28.00
CA GLU A 269 -2.01 -9.78 -29.23
C GLU A 269 -1.09 -11.01 -29.38
N SER A 270 0.03 -11.05 -28.65
CA SER A 270 0.95 -12.19 -28.61
C SER A 270 0.55 -13.25 -27.59
N GLY A 271 -0.43 -12.95 -26.73
CA GLY A 271 -0.86 -13.79 -25.62
C GLY A 271 -0.04 -13.60 -24.36
N ALA A 272 0.82 -12.57 -24.28
CA ALA A 272 1.56 -12.25 -23.08
C ALA A 272 0.67 -11.50 -22.09
N ASN A 273 0.71 -11.90 -20.82
CA ASN A 273 0.00 -11.22 -19.73
C ASN A 273 0.58 -9.81 -19.54
N LYS A 274 -0.29 -8.80 -19.40
CA LYS A 274 0.06 -7.38 -19.23
C LYS A 274 -0.48 -6.75 -17.96
N GLY A 275 -1.42 -7.42 -17.33
CA GLY A 275 -1.98 -7.01 -16.04
C GLY A 275 -2.95 -8.06 -15.55
N ILE A 276 -3.37 -7.91 -14.30
CA ILE A 276 -4.37 -8.76 -13.67
C ILE A 276 -5.69 -8.00 -13.56
N LEU A 277 -6.80 -8.74 -13.52
CA LEU A 277 -8.08 -8.16 -13.14
C LEU A 277 -8.22 -8.21 -11.62
N VAL A 278 -8.80 -7.14 -11.08
CA VAL A 278 -9.24 -7.07 -9.69
C VAL A 278 -10.70 -6.63 -9.62
N ASP A 279 -11.37 -6.96 -8.52
CA ASP A 279 -12.71 -6.44 -8.21
C ASP A 279 -12.65 -5.03 -7.60
N SER A 280 -13.82 -4.49 -7.24
CA SER A 280 -13.94 -3.20 -6.53
C SER A 280 -13.33 -3.16 -5.11
N CYS A 281 -12.94 -4.31 -4.54
CA CYS A 281 -12.19 -4.43 -3.29
C CYS A 281 -10.69 -4.70 -3.53
N ALA A 282 -10.22 -4.51 -4.78
CA ALA A 282 -8.85 -4.79 -5.20
C ALA A 282 -8.40 -6.26 -5.05
N ASN A 283 -9.32 -7.21 -4.83
CA ASN A 283 -8.98 -8.64 -4.81
C ASN A 283 -8.65 -9.10 -6.23
N ALA A 284 -7.58 -9.88 -6.40
CA ALA A 284 -7.34 -10.58 -7.65
C ALA A 284 -8.48 -11.58 -7.92
N VAL A 285 -9.01 -11.56 -9.14
CA VAL A 285 -10.16 -12.39 -9.50
C VAL A 285 -9.80 -13.53 -10.46
N THR A 286 -10.53 -14.63 -10.37
CA THR A 286 -10.51 -15.74 -11.32
C THR A 286 -11.34 -15.43 -12.57
N ALA A 287 -11.20 -16.24 -13.61
CA ALA A 287 -11.95 -16.06 -14.87
C ALA A 287 -13.48 -16.17 -14.73
N ASP A 288 -13.99 -16.82 -13.67
CA ASP A 288 -15.43 -16.89 -13.35
C ASP A 288 -15.89 -15.81 -12.36
N GLY A 289 -15.00 -14.88 -11.98
CA GLY A 289 -15.29 -13.75 -11.10
C GLY A 289 -15.27 -14.10 -9.61
N GLY A 290 -14.66 -15.22 -9.23
CA GLY A 290 -14.35 -15.54 -7.84
C GLY A 290 -13.11 -14.79 -7.37
N GLU A 291 -13.02 -14.51 -6.08
CA GLU A 291 -11.83 -13.92 -5.45
C GLU A 291 -10.77 -14.99 -5.20
N ILE A 292 -9.50 -14.60 -5.28
CA ILE A 292 -8.37 -15.40 -4.79
C ILE A 292 -8.07 -14.94 -3.36
N PRO A 293 -8.42 -15.73 -2.33
CA PRO A 293 -8.39 -15.23 -0.96
C PRO A 293 -6.99 -14.79 -0.53
N GLY A 294 -6.88 -13.54 -0.08
CA GLY A 294 -5.62 -12.98 0.38
C GLY A 294 -4.70 -12.46 -0.72
N LEU A 295 -5.09 -12.45 -1.99
CA LEU A 295 -4.32 -11.84 -3.09
C LEU A 295 -4.98 -10.56 -3.59
N TYR A 296 -4.24 -9.46 -3.59
CA TYR A 296 -4.69 -8.13 -3.99
C TYR A 296 -3.78 -7.51 -5.07
N GLY A 297 -4.32 -6.57 -5.85
CA GLY A 297 -3.59 -5.84 -6.88
C GLY A 297 -3.90 -4.34 -6.91
N ALA A 298 -2.87 -3.51 -7.05
CA ALA A 298 -3.00 -2.06 -7.23
C ALA A 298 -1.82 -1.50 -8.05
N GLY A 299 -1.93 -0.31 -8.63
CA GLY A 299 -0.83 0.26 -9.43
C GLY A 299 -0.61 -0.44 -10.76
N ALA A 300 0.63 -0.44 -11.26
CA ALA A 300 0.96 -0.83 -12.64
C ALA A 300 0.47 -2.25 -13.01
N VAL A 301 0.42 -3.17 -12.05
CA VAL A 301 -0.07 -4.54 -12.29
C VAL A 301 -1.54 -4.61 -12.75
N ILE A 302 -2.34 -3.57 -12.48
CA ILE A 302 -3.76 -3.50 -12.88
C ILE A 302 -4.05 -2.52 -14.02
N ASP A 303 -3.06 -1.71 -14.43
CA ASP A 303 -3.26 -0.60 -15.39
C ASP A 303 -3.79 -1.07 -16.74
N ALA A 304 -3.31 -2.22 -17.23
CA ALA A 304 -3.80 -2.80 -18.49
C ALA A 304 -5.31 -3.10 -18.45
N ALA A 305 -5.82 -3.53 -17.29
CA ALA A 305 -7.24 -3.79 -17.09
C ALA A 305 -8.03 -2.50 -16.82
N LEU A 306 -7.45 -1.55 -16.09
CA LEU A 306 -8.12 -0.29 -15.73
C LEU A 306 -8.22 0.68 -16.90
N HIS A 307 -7.19 0.76 -17.75
CA HIS A 307 -7.05 1.82 -18.76
C HIS A 307 -7.34 1.36 -20.20
N GLY A 308 -7.37 0.05 -20.47
CA GLY A 308 -7.67 -0.46 -21.81
C GLY A 308 -6.64 0.02 -22.85
N ASP A 309 -7.10 0.53 -23.99
CA ASP A 309 -6.21 1.00 -25.07
C ASP A 309 -5.39 2.25 -24.73
N LYS A 310 -5.92 3.13 -23.87
CA LYS A 310 -5.28 4.39 -23.50
C LYS A 310 -5.88 4.91 -22.20
N ALA A 311 -5.02 5.25 -21.24
CA ALA A 311 -5.44 6.01 -20.07
C ALA A 311 -5.97 7.40 -20.48
N LEU A 312 -7.12 7.78 -19.91
CA LEU A 312 -7.54 9.17 -19.93
C LEU A 312 -6.54 9.99 -19.10
N ALA A 313 -6.16 11.18 -19.58
CA ALA A 313 -5.18 12.02 -18.89
C ALA A 313 -5.59 12.24 -17.43
N GLY A 314 -4.70 11.92 -16.50
CA GLY A 314 -4.89 12.00 -15.05
C GLY A 314 -5.47 10.74 -14.37
N ASN A 315 -5.95 9.76 -15.14
CA ASN A 315 -6.47 8.51 -14.56
C ASN A 315 -5.37 7.60 -14.02
N GLU A 316 -4.13 7.71 -14.47
CA GLU A 316 -3.00 6.91 -13.95
C GLU A 316 -2.76 7.22 -12.46
N LEU A 317 -2.69 8.51 -12.10
CA LEU A 317 -2.58 8.94 -10.69
C LEU A 317 -3.85 8.57 -9.90
N THR A 318 -5.02 8.76 -10.51
CA THR A 318 -6.31 8.44 -9.87
C THR A 318 -6.43 6.95 -9.54
N GLY A 319 -6.13 6.08 -10.50
CA GLY A 319 -6.16 4.63 -10.35
C GLY A 319 -5.15 4.14 -9.32
N THR A 320 -3.91 4.64 -9.38
CA THR A 320 -2.84 4.31 -8.43
C THR A 320 -3.27 4.55 -6.99
N ILE A 321 -3.81 5.74 -6.68
CA ILE A 321 -4.19 6.10 -5.31
C ILE A 321 -5.49 5.42 -4.90
N ALA A 322 -6.51 5.41 -5.76
CA ALA A 322 -7.80 4.80 -5.43
C ALA A 322 -7.66 3.30 -5.12
N PHE A 323 -6.98 2.55 -5.99
CA PHE A 323 -6.76 1.12 -5.75
C PHE A 323 -5.72 0.87 -4.65
N GLY A 324 -4.69 1.71 -4.50
CA GLY A 324 -3.74 1.62 -3.39
C GLY A 324 -4.44 1.75 -2.02
N MET A 325 -5.28 2.77 -1.85
CA MET A 325 -6.10 2.94 -0.65
C MET A 325 -7.06 1.77 -0.42
N THR A 326 -7.74 1.33 -1.48
CA THR A 326 -8.68 0.20 -1.40
C THR A 326 -7.96 -1.06 -0.94
N ALA A 327 -6.85 -1.42 -1.58
CA ALA A 327 -6.04 -2.58 -1.22
C ALA A 327 -5.50 -2.47 0.22
N GLY A 328 -5.06 -1.29 0.66
CA GLY A 328 -4.63 -1.09 2.05
C GLY A 328 -5.74 -1.35 3.07
N THR A 329 -6.97 -0.90 2.76
CA THR A 329 -8.13 -1.14 3.62
C THR A 329 -8.50 -2.61 3.67
N GLU A 330 -8.61 -3.25 2.51
CA GLU A 330 -9.09 -4.63 2.40
C GLU A 330 -8.05 -5.65 2.90
N THR A 331 -6.76 -5.42 2.65
CA THR A 331 -5.68 -6.24 3.24
C THR A 331 -5.67 -6.15 4.77
N ALA A 332 -5.92 -4.96 5.34
CA ALA A 332 -6.05 -4.78 6.78
C ALA A 332 -7.24 -5.58 7.35
N ILE A 333 -8.43 -5.41 6.78
CA ILE A 333 -9.64 -6.13 7.19
C ILE A 333 -9.42 -7.64 7.08
N TYR A 334 -8.96 -8.13 5.93
CA TYR A 334 -8.76 -9.55 5.68
C TYR A 334 -7.73 -10.16 6.65
N SER A 335 -6.62 -9.46 6.90
CA SER A 335 -5.59 -9.94 7.82
C SER A 335 -6.10 -9.99 9.26
N GLN A 336 -7.00 -9.11 9.68
CA GLN A 336 -7.59 -9.12 11.01
C GLN A 336 -8.64 -10.23 11.16
N ASP A 337 -9.53 -10.38 10.18
CA ASP A 337 -10.60 -11.39 10.18
C ASP A 337 -10.07 -12.82 10.12
N ASN A 338 -8.88 -13.02 9.53
CA ASN A 338 -8.24 -14.32 9.41
C ASN A 338 -7.08 -14.52 10.39
N ALA A 339 -6.96 -13.68 11.42
CA ALA A 339 -5.96 -13.86 12.47
C ALA A 339 -6.21 -15.18 13.25
N PRO A 340 -5.16 -15.90 13.70
CA PRO A 340 -5.33 -17.07 14.55
C PRO A 340 -6.12 -16.72 15.83
N GLU A 341 -7.04 -17.59 16.26
CA GLU A 341 -7.71 -17.41 17.56
C GLU A 341 -6.65 -17.40 18.69
N ALA A 342 -6.73 -16.38 19.55
CA ALA A 342 -5.79 -16.12 20.64
C ALA A 342 -5.91 -17.09 21.82
#